data_AF-A0A9E5VHQ5-F1
#
_entry.id   AF-A0A9E5VHQ5-F1
#
_cell.length_a   1.000
_cell.length_b   1.000
_cell.length_c   1.000
_cell.angle_alpha   90.00
_cell.angle_beta   90.00
_cell.angle_gamma   90.00
#
_symmetry.space_group_name_H-M   'P 1'
#
loop_
_entity.id
_entity.type
_entity.pdbx_description
1 polymer ?
#
loop_
_entity_poly.entity_id
_entity_poly.type
_entity_poly.pdbx_seq_one_letter_code
_entity_poly.pdbx_strand_id
1 'polypeptide(L)'
;MTDQCDQNCSSCASNCDSAKTGSAPQTPVDNKAKLNEYSSVKKVIGIVSGKGGVGKSLVTSMMAARMRRGGYETAILDADLTGPSIPKAFGVKERAKGSENGLFPVVTQQGTRLMSINLLLENESDPVVWRGPIIASTVTQFWTDVLWSDVDFMFIDMPPGTGDVALTVFQSLPVDAIIVVTSPQELVSMIVEKAVKMARMMNVPILGLVENMAYFKCPDCDGEHEIFGKSNLEEIAEGYGLDILARIPLDPRIAKACDKGLIEFFTVDWLDQVADRLEKSLEEKDLKTGSSTVGGNGKMIIAVAAENKKVTEHFGHCEHFVVFEAKDGQIIGEKVYENPGHKPGFLPNYLNDLGVNVIIAGGMGGGAVDIFNEKGIEVIVGASGEAEDVVKAYLSGDLKSTDSICHEHQHEHDGSCS
;
A
#
# COMPACT_ATOMS: atom_id res chain seq x y z
N MET A 1 -32.68 7.84 -40.32
CA MET A 1 -32.13 7.40 -41.62
C MET A 1 -30.69 7.86 -41.58
N THR A 2 -29.77 6.99 -41.15
CA THR A 2 -28.91 6.15 -42.04
C THR A 2 -28.20 7.07 -43.05
N ASP A 3 -26.88 7.12 -43.09
CA ASP A 3 -26.03 6.08 -43.71
C ASP A 3 -24.61 6.18 -43.14
N GLN A 4 -24.04 5.11 -42.59
CA GLN A 4 -23.14 4.16 -43.28
C GLN A 4 -21.95 4.84 -43.99
N CYS A 5 -20.78 4.76 -43.34
CA CYS A 5 -19.49 5.08 -43.93
C CYS A 5 -18.74 3.75 -44.14
N ASP A 6 -18.76 3.26 -45.38
CA ASP A 6 -17.90 2.17 -45.85
C ASP A 6 -16.79 2.75 -46.74
N GLN A 7 -15.56 2.52 -46.28
CA GLN A 7 -14.31 2.27 -47.01
C GLN A 7 -14.16 2.80 -48.46
N ASN A 8 -13.19 3.70 -48.70
CA ASN A 8 -11.88 3.28 -49.23
C ASN A 8 -10.86 4.42 -49.40
N CYS A 9 -9.61 4.04 -49.19
CA CYS A 9 -8.37 4.80 -49.28
C CYS A 9 -8.06 5.33 -50.69
N SER A 10 -7.67 6.61 -50.84
CA SER A 10 -6.67 7.08 -51.84
C SER A 10 -6.54 8.61 -51.86
N SER A 11 -5.77 9.14 -50.90
CA SER A 11 -4.99 10.41 -50.93
C SER A 11 -4.77 10.77 -49.46
N CYS A 12 -3.55 10.87 -48.93
CA CYS A 12 -2.47 11.70 -49.41
C CYS A 12 -1.13 11.01 -49.11
N ALA A 13 -0.37 10.72 -50.16
CA ALA A 13 1.06 10.45 -50.08
C ALA A 13 1.78 11.75 -50.44
N SER A 14 2.32 12.46 -49.44
CA SER A 14 3.47 13.38 -49.59
C SER A 14 3.82 14.05 -48.26
N ASN A 15 4.75 13.41 -47.53
CA ASN A 15 5.87 13.99 -46.75
C ASN A 15 6.19 13.13 -45.54
N CYS A 16 6.98 12.08 -45.77
CA CYS A 16 7.68 11.33 -44.74
C CYS A 16 9.17 11.33 -45.09
N ASP A 17 9.90 12.39 -44.73
CA ASP A 17 11.36 12.43 -44.78
C ASP A 17 11.89 13.05 -43.49
N SER A 18 11.86 12.25 -42.41
CA SER A 18 12.73 12.37 -41.24
C SER A 18 12.57 11.14 -40.34
N ALA A 19 12.98 9.98 -40.83
CA ALA A 19 12.96 8.73 -40.05
C ALA A 19 14.31 8.03 -40.12
N LYS A 20 15.37 8.62 -39.51
CA LYS A 20 16.59 7.90 -39.08
C LYS A 20 17.35 8.69 -37.99
N THR A 21 17.07 8.44 -36.72
CA THR A 21 18.07 8.42 -35.63
C THR A 21 17.55 7.57 -34.48
N GLY A 22 18.41 6.69 -33.99
CA GLY A 22 18.11 5.56 -33.10
C GLY A 22 17.30 5.91 -31.86
N SER A 23 16.33 5.04 -31.58
CA SER A 23 15.66 4.91 -30.30
C SER A 23 16.68 4.50 -29.22
N ALA A 24 17.17 5.48 -28.48
CA ALA A 24 17.68 5.25 -27.13
C ALA A 24 16.55 4.67 -26.25
N PRO A 25 16.85 3.85 -25.23
CA PRO A 25 15.84 3.37 -24.31
C PRO A 25 15.20 4.59 -23.64
N GLN A 26 13.91 4.81 -23.87
CA GLN A 26 13.17 5.83 -23.13
C GLN A 26 13.14 5.37 -21.66
N THR A 27 13.78 6.14 -20.80
CA THR A 27 13.58 6.08 -19.35
C THR A 27 12.09 6.11 -19.03
N PRO A 28 11.60 5.37 -18.02
CA PRO A 28 10.20 5.39 -17.64
C PRO A 28 9.80 6.85 -17.35
N VAL A 29 8.83 7.37 -18.11
CA VAL A 29 8.29 8.69 -17.84
C VAL A 29 7.44 8.56 -16.58
N ASP A 30 7.90 9.17 -15.48
CA ASP A 30 7.08 9.35 -14.28
C ASP A 30 5.89 10.26 -14.63
N ASN A 31 4.77 9.67 -15.05
CA ASN A 31 3.54 10.36 -15.44
C ASN A 31 2.76 10.97 -14.26
N LYS A 32 3.40 11.19 -13.11
CA LYS A 32 2.76 11.76 -11.91
C LYS A 32 2.56 13.26 -12.08
N ALA A 33 1.40 13.75 -11.65
CA ALA A 33 1.05 15.16 -11.69
C ALA A 33 1.97 15.98 -10.76
N LYS A 34 2.44 17.12 -11.26
CA LYS A 34 3.28 18.03 -10.49
C LYS A 34 2.41 18.79 -9.49
N LEU A 35 2.77 18.73 -8.20
CA LEU A 35 2.13 19.53 -7.15
C LEU A 35 2.29 21.03 -7.46
N ASN A 36 1.33 21.83 -7.00
CA ASN A 36 1.41 23.29 -7.09
C ASN A 36 2.75 23.82 -6.54
N GLU A 37 3.35 24.82 -7.20
CA GLU A 37 4.69 25.34 -6.85
C GLU A 37 4.77 25.98 -5.45
N TYR A 38 3.65 26.45 -4.92
CA TYR A 38 3.55 27.03 -3.57
C TYR A 38 3.19 25.99 -2.50
N SER A 39 3.30 24.69 -2.81
CA SER A 39 2.85 23.61 -1.95
C SER A 39 3.93 22.55 -1.76
N SER A 40 3.93 21.94 -0.58
CA SER A 40 4.73 20.78 -0.24
C SER A 40 3.86 19.77 0.53
N VAL A 41 3.97 18.50 0.17
CA VAL A 41 3.28 17.40 0.87
C VAL A 41 4.31 16.33 1.17
N LYS A 42 4.55 16.04 2.46
CA LYS A 42 5.59 15.08 2.87
C LYS A 42 5.14 13.63 2.71
N LYS A 43 3.91 13.31 3.10
CA LYS A 43 3.33 11.97 2.99
C LYS A 43 1.90 12.02 2.46
N VAL A 44 1.62 11.19 1.46
CA VAL A 44 0.32 11.02 0.82
C VAL A 44 -0.21 9.61 1.12
N ILE A 45 -1.27 9.52 1.91
CA ILE A 45 -1.84 8.27 2.38
C ILE A 45 -3.21 8.06 1.72
N GLY A 46 -3.32 7.02 0.89
CA GLY A 46 -4.58 6.62 0.28
C GLY A 46 -5.42 5.77 1.23
N ILE A 47 -6.64 6.18 1.53
CA ILE A 47 -7.59 5.36 2.29
C ILE A 47 -8.49 4.65 1.29
N VAL A 48 -8.42 3.32 1.20
CA VAL A 48 -9.15 2.52 0.21
C VAL A 48 -10.16 1.58 0.86
N SER A 49 -11.20 1.20 0.11
CA SER A 49 -12.15 0.16 0.52
C SER A 49 -12.60 -0.67 -0.67
N GLY A 50 -13.11 -1.88 -0.42
CA GLY A 50 -13.63 -2.75 -1.49
C GLY A 50 -14.99 -2.33 -2.02
N LYS A 51 -15.80 -1.66 -1.20
CA LYS A 51 -17.16 -1.18 -1.52
C LYS A 51 -17.45 0.15 -0.82
N GLY A 52 -18.54 0.79 -1.24
CA GLY A 52 -19.12 1.93 -0.52
C GLY A 52 -19.83 1.47 0.77
N GLY A 53 -19.89 2.33 1.78
CA GLY A 53 -20.64 2.09 3.02
C GLY A 53 -19.86 1.48 4.18
N VAL A 54 -18.60 1.06 3.98
CA VAL A 54 -17.75 0.50 5.06
C VAL A 54 -17.23 1.53 6.05
N GLY A 55 -17.42 2.83 5.78
CA GLY A 55 -16.91 3.92 6.62
C GLY A 55 -15.51 4.42 6.27
N LYS A 56 -15.06 4.23 5.03
CA LYS A 56 -13.79 4.78 4.50
C LYS A 56 -13.62 6.28 4.81
N SER A 57 -14.58 7.12 4.41
CA SER A 57 -14.54 8.57 4.66
C SER A 57 -14.53 8.92 6.16
N LEU A 58 -15.16 8.09 7.00
CA LEU A 58 -15.11 8.26 8.44
C LEU A 58 -13.69 8.01 8.96
N VAL A 59 -13.05 6.92 8.55
CA VAL A 59 -11.66 6.62 8.89
C VAL A 59 -10.74 7.73 8.39
N THR A 60 -10.91 8.21 7.16
CA THR A 60 -10.17 9.36 6.60
C THR A 60 -10.30 10.59 7.50
N SER A 61 -11.53 10.94 7.90
CA SER A 61 -11.80 12.11 8.74
C SER A 61 -11.19 11.99 10.13
N MET A 62 -11.36 10.83 10.77
CA MET A 62 -10.82 10.57 12.10
C MET A 62 -9.29 10.54 12.08
N MET A 63 -8.68 10.01 11.02
CA MET A 63 -7.23 9.95 10.90
C MET A 63 -6.64 11.35 10.73
N ALA A 64 -7.20 12.16 9.83
CA ALA A 64 -6.77 13.55 9.65
C ALA A 64 -6.93 14.38 10.93
N ALA A 65 -8.05 14.21 11.65
CA ALA A 65 -8.27 14.85 12.94
C ALA A 65 -7.26 14.40 14.01
N ARG A 66 -6.95 13.10 14.07
CA ARG A 66 -6.00 12.52 15.02
C ARG A 66 -4.57 13.02 14.76
N MET A 67 -4.13 13.07 13.51
CA MET A 67 -2.80 13.59 13.17
C MET A 67 -2.73 15.10 13.43
N ARG A 68 -3.79 15.85 13.13
CA ARG A 68 -3.84 17.30 13.40
C ARG A 68 -3.67 17.58 14.90
N ARG A 69 -4.37 16.82 15.74
CA ARG A 69 -4.26 16.90 17.20
C ARG A 69 -2.88 16.47 17.73
N GLY A 70 -2.16 15.64 16.99
CA GLY A 70 -0.75 15.32 17.23
C GLY A 70 0.22 16.45 16.89
N GLY A 71 -0.26 17.57 16.33
CA GLY A 71 0.55 18.75 16.01
C GLY A 71 1.03 18.82 14.56
N TYR A 72 0.57 17.91 13.69
CA TYR A 72 0.96 17.88 12.28
C TYR A 72 0.08 18.79 11.42
N GLU A 73 0.65 19.31 10.33
CA GLU A 73 -0.12 19.96 9.26
C GLU A 73 -0.79 18.89 8.39
N THR A 74 -2.12 18.86 8.41
CA THR A 74 -2.90 17.80 7.76
C THR A 74 -3.77 18.33 6.64
N ALA A 75 -3.94 17.50 5.61
CA ALA A 75 -4.86 17.77 4.52
C ALA A 75 -5.74 16.55 4.20
N ILE A 76 -6.94 16.80 3.69
CA ILE A 76 -7.80 15.79 3.10
C ILE A 76 -8.11 16.19 1.65
N LEU A 77 -7.82 15.26 0.74
CA LEU A 77 -8.26 15.31 -0.64
C LEU A 77 -9.38 14.29 -0.83
N ASP A 78 -10.62 14.77 -0.92
CA ASP A 78 -11.79 13.93 -1.08
C ASP A 78 -12.01 13.57 -2.56
N ALA A 79 -11.74 12.32 -2.90
CA ALA A 79 -11.94 11.74 -4.23
C ALA A 79 -13.18 10.84 -4.29
N ASP A 80 -13.92 10.65 -3.18
CA ASP A 80 -15.11 9.82 -3.12
C ASP A 80 -16.39 10.65 -3.26
N LEU A 81 -16.85 10.76 -4.50
CA LEU A 81 -17.99 11.59 -4.86
C LEU A 81 -19.36 11.03 -4.50
N THR A 82 -19.41 9.85 -3.88
CA THR A 82 -20.69 9.18 -3.63
C THR A 82 -21.45 9.77 -2.44
N GLY A 83 -20.93 10.81 -1.77
CA GLY A 83 -21.68 11.69 -0.87
C GLY A 83 -20.84 12.80 -0.23
N PRO A 84 -21.45 13.82 0.41
CA PRO A 84 -20.75 14.92 1.09
C PRO A 84 -20.16 14.50 2.45
N SER A 85 -19.54 13.32 2.53
CA SER A 85 -19.18 12.67 3.79
C SER A 85 -18.12 13.45 4.59
N ILE A 86 -17.04 13.91 3.94
CA ILE A 86 -15.96 14.63 4.62
C ILE A 86 -16.37 16.06 5.02
N PRO A 87 -16.81 16.96 4.10
CA PRO A 87 -17.14 18.33 4.50
C PRO A 87 -18.23 18.38 5.59
N LYS A 88 -19.24 17.51 5.49
CA LYS A 88 -20.29 17.39 6.50
C LYS A 88 -19.73 16.95 7.85
N ALA A 89 -18.84 15.94 7.89
CA ALA A 89 -18.26 15.44 9.14
C ALA A 89 -17.44 16.50 9.90
N PHE A 90 -16.82 17.43 9.18
CA PHE A 90 -16.09 18.58 9.73
C PHE A 90 -16.95 19.85 9.90
N GLY A 91 -18.23 19.82 9.53
CA GLY A 91 -19.12 20.98 9.65
C GLY A 91 -18.76 22.14 8.72
N VAL A 92 -18.00 21.85 7.65
CA VAL A 92 -17.55 22.84 6.67
C VAL A 92 -18.70 23.15 5.72
N LYS A 93 -19.07 24.44 5.64
CA LYS A 93 -20.09 24.97 4.72
C LYS A 93 -19.54 26.00 3.75
N GLU A 94 -18.29 26.40 3.93
CA GLU A 94 -17.63 27.38 3.10
C GLU A 94 -17.25 26.76 1.76
N ARG A 95 -17.36 27.55 0.69
CA ARG A 95 -16.91 27.13 -0.64
C ARG A 95 -15.43 27.43 -0.82
N ALA A 96 -14.77 26.62 -1.64
CA ALA A 96 -13.40 26.90 -2.05
C ALA A 96 -13.34 28.24 -2.79
N LYS A 97 -12.28 29.03 -2.53
CA LYS A 97 -12.03 30.31 -3.19
C LYS A 97 -10.84 30.16 -4.12
N GLY A 98 -10.82 30.92 -5.20
CA GLY A 98 -9.71 30.94 -6.17
C GLY A 98 -8.93 32.25 -6.14
N SER A 99 -7.70 32.17 -6.63
CA SER A 99 -6.83 33.30 -6.97
C SER A 99 -6.18 33.04 -8.33
N GLU A 100 -5.38 34.00 -8.82
CA GLU A 100 -4.57 33.82 -10.03
C GLU A 100 -3.56 32.66 -9.90
N ASN A 101 -3.14 32.33 -8.67
CA ASN A 101 -2.13 31.30 -8.40
C ASN A 101 -2.71 29.91 -8.16
N GLY A 102 -4.03 29.79 -8.05
CA GLY A 102 -4.70 28.51 -7.75
C GLY A 102 -5.87 28.64 -6.78
N LEU A 103 -6.38 27.47 -6.36
CA LEU A 103 -7.50 27.31 -5.44
C LEU A 103 -7.00 27.26 -3.99
N PHE A 104 -7.69 27.92 -3.06
CA PHE A 104 -7.43 27.77 -1.63
C PHE A 104 -8.20 26.58 -1.08
N PRO A 105 -7.57 25.69 -0.31
CA PRO A 105 -8.30 24.66 0.43
C PRO A 105 -9.16 25.33 1.50
N VAL A 106 -10.30 24.71 1.83
CA VAL A 106 -11.10 25.15 2.97
C VAL A 106 -10.45 24.61 4.24
N VAL A 107 -10.39 25.43 5.29
CA VAL A 107 -9.70 25.08 6.54
C VAL A 107 -10.75 24.80 7.62
N THR A 108 -10.65 23.64 8.26
CA THR A 108 -11.56 23.24 9.36
C THR A 108 -11.25 24.03 10.64
N GLN A 109 -12.08 23.91 11.69
CA GLN A 109 -11.89 24.72 12.90
C GLN A 109 -10.57 24.40 13.61
N GLN A 110 -10.09 23.15 13.54
CA GLN A 110 -8.79 22.74 14.08
C GLN A 110 -7.63 22.93 13.09
N GLY A 111 -7.88 23.39 11.87
CA GLY A 111 -6.84 23.73 10.90
C GLY A 111 -6.49 22.64 9.88
N THR A 112 -7.27 21.55 9.79
CA THR A 112 -7.13 20.58 8.70
C THR A 112 -7.52 21.25 7.38
N ARG A 113 -6.69 21.11 6.35
CA ARG A 113 -6.99 21.64 5.01
C ARG A 113 -7.84 20.64 4.24
N LEU A 114 -8.87 21.09 3.55
CA LEU A 114 -9.85 20.24 2.91
C LEU A 114 -10.11 20.71 1.48
N MET A 115 -10.08 19.77 0.53
CA MET A 115 -10.66 19.96 -0.80
C MET A 115 -11.56 18.78 -1.14
N SER A 116 -12.76 19.09 -1.63
CA SER A 116 -13.75 18.14 -2.11
C SER A 116 -14.51 18.77 -3.26
N ILE A 117 -14.93 17.96 -4.23
CA ILE A 117 -15.79 18.43 -5.32
C ILE A 117 -17.11 19.02 -4.78
N ASN A 118 -17.61 18.51 -3.66
CA ASN A 118 -18.84 19.02 -3.04
C ASN A 118 -18.72 20.50 -2.62
N LEU A 119 -17.50 21.01 -2.41
CA LEU A 119 -17.26 22.41 -2.07
C LEU A 119 -17.33 23.35 -3.30
N LEU A 120 -17.39 22.80 -4.51
CA LEU A 120 -17.52 23.54 -5.76
C LEU A 120 -18.96 23.60 -6.29
N LEU A 121 -19.85 22.74 -5.79
CA LEU A 121 -21.24 22.71 -6.22
C LEU A 121 -22.05 23.84 -5.60
N GLU A 122 -22.98 24.41 -6.38
CA GLU A 122 -23.86 25.46 -5.88
C GLU A 122 -24.88 24.91 -4.86
N ASN A 123 -25.48 23.76 -5.15
CA ASN A 123 -26.33 23.05 -4.20
C ASN A 123 -25.92 21.58 -4.10
N GLU A 124 -25.79 21.06 -2.88
CA GLU A 124 -25.44 19.67 -2.60
C GLU A 124 -26.48 18.65 -3.13
N SER A 125 -27.72 19.09 -3.34
CA SER A 125 -28.82 18.27 -3.85
C SER A 125 -28.88 18.16 -5.38
N ASP A 126 -28.05 18.93 -6.10
CA ASP A 126 -28.11 18.97 -7.55
C ASP A 126 -27.55 17.66 -8.14
N PRO A 127 -28.32 16.95 -8.99
CA PRO A 127 -27.85 15.70 -9.58
C PRO A 127 -26.79 16.00 -10.63
N VAL A 128 -25.52 15.82 -10.28
CA VAL A 128 -24.39 15.95 -11.22
C VAL A 128 -23.96 14.56 -11.69
N VAL A 129 -24.01 14.35 -13.01
CA VAL A 129 -23.55 13.10 -13.63
C VAL A 129 -22.03 13.13 -13.75
N TRP A 130 -21.36 12.61 -12.74
CA TRP A 130 -19.91 12.47 -12.73
C TRP A 130 -19.50 11.22 -13.53
N ARG A 131 -18.84 11.41 -14.67
CA ARG A 131 -18.19 10.30 -15.40
C ARG A 131 -16.78 10.09 -14.89
N GLY A 132 -16.35 8.83 -14.77
CA GLY A 132 -15.03 8.45 -14.22
C GLY A 132 -13.84 9.31 -14.65
N PRO A 133 -13.64 9.59 -15.96
CA PRO A 133 -12.54 10.43 -16.42
C PRO A 133 -12.57 11.87 -15.88
N ILE A 134 -13.77 12.45 -15.70
CA ILE A 134 -13.94 13.80 -15.13
C ILE A 134 -13.56 13.81 -13.65
N ILE A 135 -13.91 12.74 -12.93
CA ILE A 135 -13.57 12.58 -11.52
C ILE A 135 -12.05 12.53 -11.36
N ALA A 136 -11.41 11.64 -12.11
CA ALA A 136 -9.96 11.47 -12.05
C ALA A 136 -9.21 12.74 -12.47
N SER A 137 -9.67 13.45 -13.51
CA SER A 137 -9.09 14.72 -13.92
C SER A 137 -9.27 15.79 -12.85
N THR A 138 -10.41 15.83 -12.17
CA THR A 138 -10.67 16.82 -11.10
C THR A 138 -9.81 16.55 -9.87
N VAL A 139 -9.64 15.30 -9.47
CA VAL A 139 -8.73 14.93 -8.36
C VAL A 139 -7.29 15.29 -8.72
N THR A 140 -6.87 15.04 -9.96
CA THR A 140 -5.55 15.47 -10.45
C THR A 140 -5.44 17.00 -10.43
N GLN A 141 -6.49 17.71 -10.82
CA GLN A 141 -6.52 19.17 -10.80
C GLN A 141 -6.45 19.72 -9.36
N PHE A 142 -7.10 19.08 -8.39
CA PHE A 142 -6.96 19.47 -6.99
C PHE A 142 -5.55 19.28 -6.47
N TRP A 143 -4.82 18.30 -6.98
CA TRP A 143 -3.41 18.15 -6.67
C TRP A 143 -2.55 19.26 -7.30
N THR A 144 -2.79 19.64 -8.56
CA THR A 144 -1.97 20.63 -9.28
C THR A 144 -2.29 22.08 -8.93
N ASP A 145 -3.56 22.39 -8.68
CA ASP A 145 -4.06 23.77 -8.67
C ASP A 145 -4.37 24.27 -7.24
N VAL A 146 -4.50 23.38 -6.26
CA VAL A 146 -4.77 23.81 -4.88
C VAL A 146 -3.47 24.21 -4.19
N LEU A 147 -3.52 25.36 -3.53
CA LEU A 147 -2.47 25.93 -2.70
C LEU A 147 -2.46 25.23 -1.34
N TRP A 148 -2.01 23.98 -1.32
CA TRP A 148 -1.91 23.17 -0.12
C TRP A 148 -0.94 23.73 0.92
N SER A 149 0.01 24.60 0.55
CA SER A 149 1.06 25.10 1.47
C SER A 149 1.89 23.94 2.03
N ASP A 150 2.34 23.97 3.29
CA ASP A 150 3.15 22.91 3.89
C ASP A 150 2.29 21.87 4.61
N VAL A 151 2.22 20.65 4.08
CA VAL A 151 1.43 19.53 4.62
C VAL A 151 2.36 18.38 5.02
N ASP A 152 2.26 17.91 6.26
CA ASP A 152 2.96 16.71 6.72
C ASP A 152 2.26 15.44 6.24
N PHE A 153 0.93 15.38 6.40
CA PHE A 153 0.12 14.23 5.99
C PHE A 153 -1.10 14.66 5.19
N MET A 154 -1.17 14.21 3.93
CA MET A 154 -2.37 14.30 3.12
C MET A 154 -3.07 12.94 3.08
N PHE A 155 -4.33 12.91 3.48
CA PHE A 155 -5.20 11.74 3.37
C PHE A 155 -6.08 11.86 2.13
N ILE A 156 -6.01 10.87 1.24
CA ILE A 156 -6.87 10.81 0.07
C ILE A 156 -8.04 9.88 0.38
N ASP A 157 -9.27 10.40 0.38
CA ASP A 157 -10.47 9.57 0.47
C ASP A 157 -10.73 8.93 -0.89
N MET A 158 -10.17 7.75 -1.13
CA MET A 158 -10.20 7.14 -2.47
C MET A 158 -11.63 6.77 -2.88
N PRO A 159 -11.98 6.78 -4.17
CA PRO A 159 -13.26 6.23 -4.62
C PRO A 159 -13.44 4.77 -4.15
N PRO A 160 -14.68 4.30 -3.92
CA PRO A 160 -14.91 2.93 -3.48
C PRO A 160 -14.53 1.91 -4.55
N GLY A 161 -13.96 0.78 -4.09
CA GLY A 161 -13.57 -0.33 -4.94
C GLY A 161 -12.23 -0.12 -5.67
N THR A 162 -11.93 -1.04 -6.58
CA THR A 162 -10.69 -1.07 -7.35
C THR A 162 -10.92 -0.76 -8.84
N GLY A 163 -11.86 0.15 -9.12
CA GLY A 163 -12.24 0.54 -10.48
C GLY A 163 -11.29 1.59 -11.09
N ASP A 164 -11.57 1.98 -12.34
CA ASP A 164 -10.70 2.85 -13.14
C ASP A 164 -10.37 4.19 -12.46
N VAL A 165 -11.30 4.76 -11.68
CA VAL A 165 -11.08 6.04 -10.99
C VAL A 165 -10.01 5.89 -9.90
N ALA A 166 -10.10 4.86 -9.05
CA ALA A 166 -9.09 4.61 -8.02
C ALA A 166 -7.71 4.33 -8.65
N LEU A 167 -7.66 3.53 -9.72
CA LEU A 167 -6.43 3.26 -10.45
C LEU A 167 -5.82 4.54 -11.05
N THR A 168 -6.65 5.41 -11.63
CA THR A 168 -6.16 6.67 -12.20
C THR A 168 -5.59 7.58 -11.11
N VAL A 169 -6.21 7.64 -9.93
CA VAL A 169 -5.67 8.40 -8.80
C VAL A 169 -4.29 7.87 -8.37
N PHE A 170 -4.11 6.54 -8.30
CA PHE A 170 -2.79 5.95 -8.03
C PHE A 170 -1.74 6.26 -9.09
N GLN A 171 -2.14 6.33 -10.36
CA GLN A 171 -1.23 6.63 -11.47
C GLN A 171 -0.86 8.12 -11.51
N SER A 172 -1.81 8.99 -11.19
CA SER A 172 -1.64 10.44 -11.28
C SER A 172 -0.96 11.04 -10.05
N LEU A 173 -1.17 10.49 -8.85
CA LEU A 173 -0.70 11.08 -7.61
C LEU A 173 0.45 10.29 -6.98
N PRO A 174 1.40 10.96 -6.29
CA PRO A 174 2.47 10.27 -5.58
C PRO A 174 1.96 9.69 -4.26
N VAL A 175 1.18 8.62 -4.30
CA VAL A 175 0.71 7.93 -3.10
C VAL A 175 1.87 7.17 -2.46
N ASP A 176 2.22 7.51 -1.22
CA ASP A 176 3.32 6.90 -0.47
C ASP A 176 2.92 5.60 0.21
N ALA A 177 1.65 5.46 0.59
CA ALA A 177 1.10 4.23 1.14
C ALA A 177 -0.42 4.21 1.12
N ILE A 178 -0.99 3.03 1.40
CA ILE A 178 -2.42 2.87 1.60
C ILE A 178 -2.80 2.21 2.92
N ILE A 179 -3.98 2.58 3.41
CA ILE A 179 -4.68 1.91 4.49
C ILE A 179 -5.96 1.31 3.89
N VAL A 180 -6.19 0.01 4.14
CA VAL A 180 -7.36 -0.69 3.62
C VAL A 180 -8.43 -0.75 4.70
N VAL A 181 -9.60 -0.17 4.43
CA VAL A 181 -10.76 -0.19 5.32
C VAL A 181 -11.73 -1.29 4.89
N THR A 182 -12.14 -2.12 5.84
CA THR A 182 -13.14 -3.19 5.64
C THR A 182 -14.12 -3.25 6.81
N SER A 183 -15.09 -4.16 6.76
CA SER A 183 -16.03 -4.44 7.84
C SER A 183 -16.39 -5.93 7.87
N PRO A 184 -16.83 -6.48 9.01
CA PRO A 184 -17.15 -7.91 9.12
C PRO A 184 -18.32 -8.37 8.22
N GLN A 185 -19.13 -7.43 7.71
CA GLN A 185 -20.27 -7.73 6.81
C GLN A 185 -19.84 -8.15 5.40
N GLU A 186 -18.60 -7.91 5.02
CA GLU A 186 -18.14 -8.09 3.66
C GLU A 186 -17.57 -9.47 3.38
N LEU A 187 -17.44 -9.80 2.09
CA LEU A 187 -16.52 -10.85 1.65
C LEU A 187 -15.09 -10.30 1.79
N VAL A 188 -14.64 -10.16 3.04
CA VAL A 188 -13.39 -9.49 3.44
C VAL A 188 -12.21 -9.99 2.61
N SER A 189 -12.13 -11.29 2.37
CA SER A 189 -11.03 -11.93 1.64
C SER A 189 -10.86 -11.36 0.23
N MET A 190 -11.95 -11.23 -0.53
CA MET A 190 -11.91 -10.75 -1.90
C MET A 190 -11.51 -9.26 -1.97
N ILE A 191 -11.88 -8.48 -0.96
CA ILE A 191 -11.61 -7.05 -0.92
C ILE A 191 -10.14 -6.80 -0.59
N VAL A 192 -9.64 -7.47 0.44
CA VAL A 192 -8.23 -7.41 0.82
C VAL A 192 -7.37 -7.91 -0.35
N GLU A 193 -7.74 -9.03 -0.99
CA GLU A 193 -7.04 -9.55 -2.16
C GLU A 193 -6.95 -8.53 -3.31
N LYS A 194 -8.06 -7.85 -3.64
CA LYS A 194 -8.09 -6.83 -4.69
C LYS A 194 -7.23 -5.62 -4.33
N ALA A 195 -7.30 -5.15 -3.08
CA ALA A 195 -6.46 -4.06 -2.61
C ALA A 195 -4.97 -4.42 -2.65
N VAL A 196 -4.59 -5.63 -2.22
CA VAL A 196 -3.22 -6.17 -2.30
C VAL A 196 -2.73 -6.22 -3.74
N LYS A 197 -3.53 -6.76 -4.66
CA LYS A 197 -3.18 -6.83 -6.09
C LYS A 197 -2.98 -5.44 -6.68
N MET A 198 -3.89 -4.50 -6.41
CA MET A 198 -3.79 -3.13 -6.89
C MET A 198 -2.55 -2.41 -6.33
N ALA A 199 -2.30 -2.52 -5.02
CA ALA A 199 -1.14 -1.92 -4.37
C ALA A 199 0.18 -2.43 -4.98
N ARG A 200 0.29 -3.76 -5.20
CA ARG A 200 1.45 -4.37 -5.86
C ARG A 200 1.63 -3.90 -7.29
N MET A 201 0.55 -3.84 -8.08
CA MET A 201 0.58 -3.33 -9.46
C MET A 201 1.09 -1.89 -9.54
N MET A 202 0.81 -1.09 -8.53
CA MET A 202 1.19 0.33 -8.46
C MET A 202 2.49 0.57 -7.70
N ASN A 203 3.13 -0.49 -7.18
CA ASN A 203 4.29 -0.41 -6.30
C ASN A 203 4.08 0.54 -5.10
N VAL A 204 2.89 0.47 -4.48
CA VAL A 204 2.52 1.27 -3.31
C VAL A 204 2.43 0.37 -2.08
N PRO A 205 3.09 0.70 -0.96
CA PRO A 205 3.06 -0.12 0.24
C PRO A 205 1.69 -0.06 0.95
N ILE A 206 1.26 -1.21 1.48
CA ILE A 206 0.10 -1.29 2.38
C ILE A 206 0.60 -1.14 3.82
N LEU A 207 0.14 -0.10 4.51
CA LEU A 207 0.45 0.12 5.93
C LEU A 207 -0.24 -0.91 6.82
N GLY A 208 -1.48 -1.26 6.47
CA GLY A 208 -2.25 -2.30 7.14
C GLY A 208 -3.75 -2.15 6.93
N LEU A 209 -4.50 -2.92 7.71
CA LEU A 209 -5.93 -3.08 7.63
C LEU A 209 -6.61 -2.36 8.80
N VAL A 210 -7.72 -1.69 8.53
CA VAL A 210 -8.63 -1.12 9.54
C VAL A 210 -9.99 -1.79 9.39
N GLU A 211 -10.43 -2.47 10.45
CA GLU A 211 -11.76 -3.06 10.50
C GLU A 211 -12.73 -2.09 11.17
N ASN A 212 -13.66 -1.55 10.40
CA ASN A 212 -14.73 -0.72 10.93
C ASN A 212 -15.96 -1.56 11.27
N MET A 213 -16.76 -1.07 12.22
CA MET A 213 -17.95 -1.77 12.73
C MET A 213 -17.64 -3.18 13.26
N ALA A 214 -16.46 -3.36 13.86
CA ALA A 214 -15.93 -4.67 14.25
C ALA A 214 -16.77 -5.34 15.35
N TYR A 215 -17.18 -4.57 16.35
CA TYR A 215 -17.98 -5.04 17.48
C TYR A 215 -18.84 -3.90 18.03
N PHE A 216 -19.82 -4.22 18.85
CA PHE A 216 -20.57 -3.27 19.67
C PHE A 216 -20.21 -3.44 21.13
N LYS A 217 -19.74 -2.37 21.77
CA LYS A 217 -19.48 -2.36 23.21
C LYS A 217 -20.74 -1.94 23.95
N CYS A 218 -21.35 -2.87 24.68
CA CYS A 218 -22.60 -2.62 25.39
C CYS A 218 -22.38 -1.67 26.57
N PRO A 219 -23.07 -0.52 26.64
CA PRO A 219 -22.91 0.44 27.74
C PRO A 219 -23.43 -0.10 29.09
N ASP A 220 -24.32 -1.10 29.05
CA ASP A 220 -24.98 -1.62 30.25
C ASP A 220 -24.24 -2.83 30.87
N CYS A 221 -23.56 -3.64 30.05
CA CYS A 221 -22.86 -4.85 30.53
C CYS A 221 -21.36 -4.88 30.24
N ASP A 222 -20.81 -3.87 29.56
CA ASP A 222 -19.41 -3.74 29.12
C ASP A 222 -18.92 -4.86 28.19
N GLY A 223 -19.80 -5.80 27.81
CA GLY A 223 -19.52 -6.87 26.88
C GLY A 223 -19.34 -6.37 25.44
N GLU A 224 -18.40 -6.98 24.73
CA GLU A 224 -18.21 -6.78 23.30
C GLU A 224 -19.02 -7.81 22.52
N HIS A 225 -19.84 -7.32 21.60
CA HIS A 225 -20.75 -8.13 20.79
C HIS A 225 -20.41 -8.00 19.31
N GLU A 226 -19.97 -9.09 18.70
CA GLU A 226 -19.73 -9.19 17.26
C GLU A 226 -21.07 -9.29 16.50
N ILE A 227 -21.74 -8.15 16.29
CA ILE A 227 -23.10 -8.10 15.71
C ILE A 227 -23.20 -8.78 14.34
N PHE A 228 -22.13 -8.73 13.56
CA PHE A 228 -22.08 -9.31 12.21
C PHE A 228 -21.47 -10.71 12.18
N GLY A 229 -21.20 -11.30 13.35
CA GLY A 229 -20.47 -12.55 13.48
C GLY A 229 -18.96 -12.34 13.60
N LYS A 230 -18.27 -13.45 13.85
CA LYS A 230 -16.82 -13.46 14.05
C LYS A 230 -16.09 -12.98 12.80
N SER A 231 -15.16 -12.05 13.00
CA SER A 231 -14.28 -11.59 11.92
C SER A 231 -13.31 -12.69 11.49
N ASN A 232 -13.10 -12.78 10.18
CA ASN A 232 -12.05 -13.61 9.57
C ASN A 232 -10.85 -12.77 9.14
N LEU A 233 -10.79 -11.49 9.54
CA LEU A 233 -9.77 -10.56 9.07
C LEU A 233 -8.36 -10.99 9.50
N GLU A 234 -8.20 -11.57 10.69
CA GLU A 234 -6.92 -12.10 11.19
C GLU A 234 -6.33 -13.13 10.23
N GLU A 235 -7.10 -14.17 9.88
CA GLU A 235 -6.65 -15.25 8.99
C GLU A 235 -6.27 -14.69 7.60
N ILE A 236 -7.05 -13.73 7.10
CA ILE A 236 -6.79 -13.09 5.80
C ILE A 236 -5.54 -12.22 5.87
N ALA A 237 -5.38 -11.44 6.93
CA ALA A 237 -4.24 -10.56 7.13
C ALA A 237 -2.94 -11.37 7.22
N GLU A 238 -2.94 -12.46 7.98
CA GLU A 238 -1.83 -13.41 8.05
C GLU A 238 -1.50 -13.99 6.67
N GLY A 239 -2.51 -14.41 5.90
CA GLY A 239 -2.32 -14.97 4.55
C GLY A 239 -1.67 -14.00 3.54
N TYR A 240 -1.77 -12.69 3.77
CA TYR A 240 -1.15 -11.66 2.92
C TYR A 240 0.05 -10.96 3.59
N GLY A 241 0.43 -11.35 4.82
CA GLY A 241 1.49 -10.68 5.57
C GLY A 241 1.17 -9.23 5.93
N LEU A 242 -0.10 -8.92 6.22
CA LEU A 242 -0.56 -7.58 6.56
C LEU A 242 -0.88 -7.45 8.04
N ASP A 243 -0.63 -6.27 8.60
CA ASP A 243 -0.98 -5.94 9.98
C ASP A 243 -2.42 -5.42 10.07
N ILE A 244 -3.17 -5.82 11.10
CA ILE A 244 -4.42 -5.16 11.48
C ILE A 244 -4.04 -4.02 12.42
N LEU A 245 -4.27 -2.78 11.99
CA LEU A 245 -3.86 -1.58 12.73
C LEU A 245 -4.95 -1.03 13.64
N ALA A 246 -6.22 -1.35 13.37
CA ALA A 246 -7.33 -0.88 14.19
C ALA A 246 -8.58 -1.74 14.01
N ARG A 247 -9.35 -1.87 15.10
CA ARG A 247 -10.72 -2.38 15.13
C ARG A 247 -11.63 -1.32 15.74
N ILE A 248 -12.43 -0.67 14.89
CA ILE A 248 -13.31 0.42 15.31
C ILE A 248 -14.69 -0.16 15.65
N PRO A 249 -15.21 0.07 16.86
CA PRO A 249 -16.53 -0.41 17.25
C PRO A 249 -17.67 0.39 16.61
N LEU A 250 -18.86 -0.22 16.60
CA LEU A 250 -20.12 0.47 16.42
C LEU A 250 -20.39 1.39 17.61
N ASP A 251 -20.13 2.68 17.44
CA ASP A 251 -20.36 3.70 18.45
C ASP A 251 -21.30 4.81 17.95
N PRO A 252 -22.52 4.93 18.51
CA PRO A 252 -23.47 5.99 18.15
C PRO A 252 -22.94 7.42 18.32
N ARG A 253 -21.93 7.61 19.17
CA ARG A 253 -21.28 8.92 19.37
C ARG A 253 -20.57 9.39 18.11
N ILE A 254 -20.05 8.47 17.29
CA ILE A 254 -19.43 8.79 16.00
C ILE A 254 -20.46 9.44 15.07
N ALA A 255 -21.60 8.77 14.85
CA ALA A 255 -22.66 9.28 13.99
C ALA A 255 -23.14 10.67 14.45
N LYS A 256 -23.32 10.85 15.78
CA LYS A 256 -23.69 12.13 16.38
C LYS A 256 -22.63 13.22 16.18
N ALA A 257 -21.34 12.87 16.21
CA ALA A 257 -20.25 13.80 15.94
C ALA A 257 -20.23 14.21 14.46
N CYS A 258 -20.36 13.26 13.54
CA CYS A 258 -20.43 13.53 12.10
C CYS A 258 -21.64 14.40 11.72
N ASP A 259 -22.84 14.08 12.23
CA ASP A 259 -24.05 14.85 11.93
C ASP A 259 -24.00 16.29 12.46
N LYS A 260 -23.24 16.51 13.54
CA LYS A 260 -22.99 17.85 14.08
C LYS A 260 -21.82 18.57 13.43
N GLY A 261 -21.06 17.90 12.57
CA GLY A 261 -19.85 18.47 11.99
C GLY A 261 -18.71 18.66 13.00
N LEU A 262 -18.61 17.77 13.98
CA LEU A 262 -17.67 17.88 15.10
C LEU A 262 -16.68 16.69 15.16
N ILE A 263 -16.45 16.00 14.04
CA ILE A 263 -15.56 14.83 14.03
C ILE A 263 -14.12 15.18 14.47
N GLU A 264 -13.66 16.40 14.18
CA GLU A 264 -12.33 16.87 14.59
C GLU A 264 -12.15 16.98 16.11
N PHE A 265 -13.25 17.11 16.85
CA PHE A 265 -13.27 17.14 18.32
C PHE A 265 -13.54 15.76 18.93
N PHE A 266 -13.81 14.73 18.13
CA PHE A 266 -14.02 13.38 18.61
C PHE A 266 -12.66 12.75 18.97
N THR A 267 -12.46 12.50 20.26
CA THR A 267 -11.21 11.96 20.82
C THR A 267 -11.41 10.50 21.21
N VAL A 268 -10.73 9.61 20.51
CA VAL A 268 -10.65 8.16 20.77
C VAL A 268 -9.24 7.67 20.44
N ASP A 269 -8.90 6.50 20.98
CA ASP A 269 -7.59 5.85 20.87
C ASP A 269 -7.53 4.76 19.79
N TRP A 270 -8.66 4.40 19.17
CA TRP A 270 -8.74 3.28 18.22
C TRP A 270 -7.80 3.41 17.00
N LEU A 271 -7.36 4.61 16.66
CA LEU A 271 -6.45 4.89 15.54
C LEU A 271 -5.04 5.27 15.99
N ASP A 272 -4.72 5.15 17.28
CA ASP A 272 -3.39 5.54 17.79
C ASP A 272 -2.28 4.67 17.19
N GLN A 273 -2.49 3.36 17.04
CA GLN A 273 -1.52 2.49 16.37
C GLN A 273 -1.28 2.87 14.90
N VAL A 274 -2.32 3.35 14.20
CA VAL A 274 -2.20 3.87 12.83
C VAL A 274 -1.40 5.16 12.84
N ALA A 275 -1.70 6.08 13.75
CA ALA A 275 -0.99 7.34 13.93
C ALA A 275 0.49 7.11 14.19
N ASP A 276 0.84 6.27 15.18
CA ASP A 276 2.21 5.97 15.55
C ASP A 276 3.03 5.42 14.37
N ARG A 277 2.41 4.61 13.50
CA ARG A 277 3.07 4.07 12.32
C ARG A 277 3.30 5.13 11.24
N LEU A 278 2.35 6.05 11.07
CA LEU A 278 2.49 7.20 10.19
C LEU A 278 3.57 8.17 10.69
N GLU A 279 3.62 8.44 12.00
CA GLU A 279 4.62 9.30 12.62
C GLU A 279 6.03 8.76 12.40
N LYS A 280 6.26 7.47 12.67
CA LYS A 280 7.54 6.79 12.36
C LYS A 280 7.92 6.87 10.88
N SER A 281 6.93 6.84 9.99
CA SER A 281 7.18 6.92 8.55
C SER A 281 7.70 8.28 8.07
N LEU A 282 7.53 9.35 8.86
CA LEU A 282 8.15 10.65 8.57
C LEU A 282 9.65 10.66 8.91
N GLU A 283 10.08 9.84 9.87
CA GLU A 283 11.47 9.74 10.29
C GLU A 283 12.28 8.82 9.36
N GLU A 284 11.62 7.82 8.76
CA GLU A 284 12.20 6.87 7.82
C GLU A 284 11.99 7.31 6.35
N LYS A 285 13.02 7.20 5.51
CA LYS A 285 12.96 7.61 4.09
C LYS A 285 12.04 6.72 3.24
N ASP A 286 11.75 5.49 3.67
CA ASP A 286 10.93 4.52 2.94
C ASP A 286 9.81 3.97 3.83
N LEU A 287 8.56 3.96 3.34
CA LEU A 287 7.47 3.26 4.01
C LEU A 287 7.63 1.76 3.79
N LYS A 288 8.14 1.05 4.79
CA LYS A 288 8.18 -0.41 4.76
C LYS A 288 6.76 -0.97 4.84
N THR A 289 6.36 -1.73 3.80
CA THR A 289 5.25 -2.69 3.90
C THR A 289 5.48 -3.60 5.10
N GLY A 290 4.41 -4.02 5.77
CA GLY A 290 4.43 -4.99 6.87
C GLY A 290 5.48 -6.10 6.70
N SER A 291 6.63 -5.89 7.33
CA SER A 291 7.53 -6.86 7.93
C SER A 291 8.62 -6.05 8.61
N SER A 292 8.34 -5.60 9.84
CA SER A 292 9.33 -5.24 10.87
C SER A 292 8.61 -4.72 12.12
N THR A 293 8.52 -5.60 13.13
CA THR A 293 8.49 -5.29 14.58
C THR A 293 7.44 -4.31 15.10
N VAL A 294 6.34 -4.82 15.66
CA VAL A 294 6.07 -4.90 17.12
C VAL A 294 4.80 -5.73 17.35
N GLY A 295 4.94 -6.89 18.00
CA GLY A 295 3.88 -7.51 18.82
C GLY A 295 2.73 -8.25 18.13
N GLY A 296 2.98 -9.43 17.56
CA GLY A 296 1.90 -10.34 17.13
C GLY A 296 2.42 -11.69 16.62
N ASN A 297 2.59 -12.67 17.52
CA ASN A 297 2.92 -14.09 17.29
C ASN A 297 4.17 -14.40 16.44
N GLY A 298 5.33 -14.48 17.11
CA GLY A 298 6.66 -14.68 16.54
C GLY A 298 6.98 -16.01 15.85
N LYS A 299 6.08 -16.61 15.05
CA LYS A 299 6.34 -17.83 14.28
C LYS A 299 6.90 -17.50 12.88
N MET A 300 8.05 -18.08 12.53
CA MET A 300 8.75 -17.90 11.25
C MET A 300 9.19 -19.26 10.70
N ILE A 301 9.14 -19.42 9.38
CA ILE A 301 9.59 -20.61 8.66
C ILE A 301 10.88 -20.27 7.90
N ILE A 302 11.98 -20.91 8.27
CA ILE A 302 13.31 -20.67 7.72
C ILE A 302 13.74 -21.92 6.95
N ALA A 303 13.98 -21.79 5.65
CA ALA A 303 14.52 -22.87 4.84
C ALA A 303 16.04 -22.72 4.68
N VAL A 304 16.75 -23.83 4.77
CA VAL A 304 18.18 -23.91 4.52
C VAL A 304 18.41 -24.91 3.39
N ALA A 305 19.05 -24.46 2.31
CA ALA A 305 19.51 -25.36 1.25
C ALA A 305 20.68 -26.18 1.79
N ALA A 306 20.51 -27.50 1.89
CA ALA A 306 21.46 -28.35 2.60
C ALA A 306 21.85 -29.63 1.86
N GLU A 307 23.04 -30.12 2.21
CA GLU A 307 23.59 -31.41 1.85
C GLU A 307 24.22 -32.00 3.11
N ASN A 308 23.85 -33.22 3.49
CA ASN A 308 24.29 -33.85 4.75
C ASN A 308 24.17 -32.93 6.00
N LYS A 309 23.05 -32.20 6.14
CA LYS A 309 22.76 -31.20 7.21
C LYS A 309 23.62 -29.93 7.19
N LYS A 310 24.53 -29.78 6.23
CA LYS A 310 25.33 -28.57 6.06
C LYS A 310 24.77 -27.68 4.97
N VAL A 311 24.94 -26.38 5.12
CA VAL A 311 24.57 -25.41 4.06
C VAL A 311 25.34 -25.72 2.79
N THR A 312 24.63 -25.86 1.67
CA THR A 312 25.26 -26.09 0.36
C THR A 312 25.66 -24.77 -0.31
N GLU A 313 26.75 -24.79 -1.08
CA GLU A 313 27.19 -23.67 -1.90
C GLU A 313 26.30 -23.42 -3.13
N HIS A 314 25.42 -24.37 -3.48
CA HIS A 314 24.62 -24.31 -4.70
C HIS A 314 23.14 -24.56 -4.42
N PHE A 315 22.38 -23.49 -4.21
CA PHE A 315 20.94 -23.54 -3.94
C PHE A 315 20.15 -24.45 -4.90
N GLY A 316 20.41 -24.36 -6.21
CA GLY A 316 19.67 -25.13 -7.22
C GLY A 316 19.99 -26.64 -7.24
N HIS A 317 21.10 -27.05 -6.63
CA HIS A 317 21.60 -28.42 -6.65
C HIS A 317 21.71 -29.04 -5.25
N CYS A 318 21.06 -28.46 -4.24
CA CYS A 318 21.01 -29.05 -2.91
C CYS A 318 20.30 -30.41 -2.94
N GLU A 319 20.67 -31.32 -2.04
CA GLU A 319 19.96 -32.59 -1.89
C GLU A 319 18.57 -32.36 -1.31
N HIS A 320 18.47 -31.52 -0.27
CA HIS A 320 17.24 -31.26 0.45
C HIS A 320 17.21 -29.84 1.03
N PHE A 321 16.00 -29.40 1.41
CA PHE A 321 15.78 -28.21 2.22
C PHE A 321 15.47 -28.63 3.65
N VAL A 322 16.27 -28.15 4.59
CA VAL A 322 15.94 -28.26 6.02
C VAL A 322 15.12 -27.03 6.39
N VAL A 323 13.85 -27.24 6.73
CA VAL A 323 12.88 -26.20 7.03
C VAL A 323 12.64 -26.18 8.54
N PHE A 324 13.04 -25.08 9.16
CA PHE A 324 12.88 -24.82 10.58
C PHE A 324 11.65 -23.96 10.83
N GLU A 325 10.85 -24.36 11.81
CA GLU A 325 9.84 -23.52 12.40
C GLU A 325 10.45 -22.88 13.64
N ALA A 326 10.58 -21.56 13.65
CA ALA A 326 11.06 -20.79 14.77
C ALA A 326 9.90 -20.03 15.41
N LYS A 327 9.84 -19.99 16.75
CA LYS A 327 8.94 -19.13 17.50
C LYS A 327 9.69 -18.36 18.58
N ASP A 328 9.47 -17.05 18.66
CA ASP A 328 10.05 -16.17 19.71
C ASP A 328 11.59 -16.28 19.78
N GLY A 329 12.25 -16.37 18.61
CA GLY A 329 13.71 -16.50 18.50
C GLY A 329 14.26 -17.90 18.78
N GLN A 330 13.41 -18.90 18.98
CA GLN A 330 13.81 -20.28 19.24
C GLN A 330 13.26 -21.24 18.17
N ILE A 331 14.05 -22.23 17.78
CA ILE A 331 13.59 -23.30 16.89
C ILE A 331 12.62 -24.20 17.68
N ILE A 332 11.38 -24.33 17.19
CA ILE A 332 10.32 -25.16 17.78
C ILE A 332 9.99 -26.40 16.92
N GLY A 333 10.49 -26.47 15.69
CA GLY A 333 10.33 -27.64 14.83
C GLY A 333 11.30 -27.64 13.65
N GLU A 334 11.55 -28.83 13.11
CA GLU A 334 12.40 -29.05 11.94
C GLU A 334 11.75 -30.12 11.04
N LYS A 335 11.75 -29.88 9.73
CA LYS A 335 11.33 -30.85 8.72
C LYS A 335 12.28 -30.80 7.53
N VAL A 336 12.57 -31.96 6.95
CA VAL A 336 13.41 -32.08 5.75
C VAL A 336 12.52 -32.34 4.54
N TYR A 337 12.73 -31.55 3.48
CA TYR A 337 12.03 -31.66 2.21
C TYR A 337 13.04 -31.98 1.10
N GLU A 338 12.85 -33.11 0.41
CA GLU A 338 13.69 -33.47 -0.74
C GLU A 338 13.62 -32.40 -1.84
N ASN A 339 14.73 -32.12 -2.51
CA ASN A 339 14.74 -31.17 -3.62
C ASN A 339 13.86 -31.71 -4.78
N PRO A 340 12.75 -31.04 -5.15
CA PRO A 340 11.83 -31.52 -6.17
C PRO A 340 12.38 -31.37 -7.61
N GLY A 341 13.60 -30.87 -7.77
CA GLY A 341 14.30 -30.68 -9.03
C GLY A 341 14.40 -29.22 -9.45
N HIS A 342 15.38 -28.93 -10.31
CA HIS A 342 15.66 -27.57 -10.78
C HIS A 342 14.99 -27.29 -12.14
N LYS A 343 14.05 -26.36 -12.15
CA LYS A 343 13.64 -25.61 -13.35
C LYS A 343 13.73 -24.11 -13.01
N PRO A 344 14.03 -23.23 -13.97
CA PRO A 344 14.09 -21.79 -13.71
C PRO A 344 12.81 -21.31 -13.00
N GLY A 345 12.96 -20.66 -11.84
CA GLY A 345 11.87 -20.14 -11.03
C GLY A 345 11.01 -21.17 -10.27
N PHE A 346 11.25 -22.48 -10.42
CA PHE A 346 10.43 -23.50 -9.75
C PHE A 346 10.67 -23.58 -8.24
N LEU A 347 11.93 -23.61 -7.80
CA LEU A 347 12.29 -23.73 -6.38
C LEU A 347 11.80 -22.54 -5.53
N PRO A 348 11.90 -21.27 -5.99
CA PRO A 348 11.31 -20.15 -5.27
C PRO A 348 9.78 -20.25 -5.11
N ASN A 349 9.07 -20.74 -6.12
CA ASN A 349 7.63 -20.98 -6.02
C ASN A 349 7.32 -22.12 -5.03
N TYR A 350 8.05 -23.23 -5.12
CA TYR A 350 7.89 -24.37 -4.22
C TYR A 350 8.10 -24.00 -2.76
N LEU A 351 9.16 -23.25 -2.44
CA LEU A 351 9.45 -22.82 -1.07
C LEU A 351 8.46 -21.78 -0.56
N ASN A 352 7.96 -20.90 -1.43
CA ASN A 352 6.87 -19.99 -1.10
C ASN A 352 5.57 -20.73 -0.77
N ASP A 353 5.23 -21.81 -1.49
CA ASP A 353 4.05 -22.62 -1.21
C ASP A 353 4.16 -23.38 0.13
N LEU A 354 5.39 -23.59 0.63
CA LEU A 354 5.67 -24.10 1.98
C LEU A 354 5.59 -23.03 3.08
N GLY A 355 5.32 -21.77 2.72
CA GLY A 355 5.23 -20.65 3.66
C GLY A 355 6.58 -20.16 4.19
N VAL A 356 7.67 -20.45 3.48
CA VAL A 356 9.03 -20.03 3.87
C VAL A 356 9.13 -18.50 3.88
N ASN A 357 9.59 -17.94 5.00
CA ASN A 357 9.82 -16.51 5.17
C ASN A 357 11.27 -16.12 4.87
N VAL A 358 12.22 -17.03 5.11
CA VAL A 358 13.67 -16.80 4.97
C VAL A 358 14.29 -18.01 4.28
N ILE A 359 15.12 -17.78 3.27
CA ILE A 359 15.92 -18.82 2.61
C ILE A 359 17.42 -18.54 2.80
N ILE A 360 18.13 -19.55 3.30
CA ILE A 360 19.57 -19.48 3.55
C ILE A 360 20.31 -20.48 2.66
N ALA A 361 21.32 -20.00 1.94
CA ALA A 361 22.19 -20.81 1.10
C ALA A 361 23.65 -20.28 1.13
N GLY A 362 24.61 -21.11 0.74
CA GLY A 362 25.99 -20.66 0.54
C GLY A 362 26.13 -19.86 -0.75
N GLY A 363 25.41 -20.25 -1.80
CA GLY A 363 25.36 -19.52 -3.06
C GLY A 363 24.02 -19.70 -3.77
N MET A 364 23.52 -18.60 -4.33
CA MET A 364 22.25 -18.54 -5.07
C MET A 364 22.42 -17.64 -6.28
N GLY A 365 21.91 -18.07 -7.44
CA GLY A 365 21.97 -17.25 -8.66
C GLY A 365 21.01 -16.05 -8.59
N GLY A 366 21.41 -14.91 -9.16
CA GLY A 366 20.66 -13.65 -9.08
C GLY A 366 19.18 -13.77 -9.48
N GLY A 367 18.89 -14.50 -10.56
CA GLY A 367 17.49 -14.71 -10.97
C GLY A 367 16.62 -15.48 -9.97
N ALA A 368 17.20 -16.30 -9.08
CA ALA A 368 16.45 -16.91 -7.98
C ALA A 368 16.27 -15.93 -6.81
N VAL A 369 17.30 -15.14 -6.51
CA VAL A 369 17.27 -14.06 -5.50
C VAL A 369 16.16 -13.07 -5.82
N ASP A 370 16.09 -12.60 -7.09
CA ASP A 370 15.07 -11.67 -7.54
C ASP A 370 13.65 -12.21 -7.34
N ILE A 371 13.42 -13.49 -7.68
CA ILE A 371 12.10 -14.13 -7.51
C ILE A 371 11.72 -14.29 -6.02
N PHE A 372 12.68 -14.58 -5.15
CA PHE A 372 12.42 -14.62 -3.70
C PHE A 372 12.07 -13.24 -3.14
N ASN A 373 12.82 -12.22 -3.54
CA ASN A 373 12.58 -10.84 -3.14
C ASN A 373 11.21 -10.34 -3.65
N GLU A 374 10.83 -10.63 -4.90
CA GLU A 374 9.49 -10.34 -5.44
C GLU A 374 8.36 -11.02 -4.65
N LYS A 375 8.66 -12.14 -3.98
CA LYS A 375 7.72 -12.89 -3.13
C LYS A 375 7.76 -12.47 -1.67
N GLY A 376 8.64 -11.54 -1.29
CA GLY A 376 8.80 -11.11 0.10
C GLY A 376 9.49 -12.14 1.00
N ILE A 377 10.26 -13.07 0.41
CA ILE A 377 11.08 -14.04 1.14
C ILE A 377 12.48 -13.47 1.30
N GLU A 378 12.96 -13.34 2.54
CA GLU A 378 14.30 -12.83 2.82
C GLU A 378 15.36 -13.83 2.34
N VAL A 379 16.34 -13.35 1.58
CA VAL A 379 17.42 -14.18 1.05
C VAL A 379 18.72 -13.89 1.79
N ILE A 380 19.35 -14.97 2.25
CA ILE A 380 20.68 -14.97 2.83
C ILE A 380 21.59 -15.84 1.96
N VAL A 381 22.63 -15.25 1.37
CA VAL A 381 23.70 -15.98 0.65
C VAL A 381 25.04 -15.83 1.36
N GLY A 382 25.98 -16.75 1.09
CA GLY A 382 27.32 -16.76 1.70
C GLY A 382 27.37 -17.45 3.05
N ALA A 383 26.29 -18.11 3.49
CA ALA A 383 26.27 -18.88 4.72
C ALA A 383 27.01 -20.22 4.56
N SER A 384 27.70 -20.67 5.60
CA SER A 384 28.38 -21.97 5.64
C SER A 384 28.31 -22.56 7.04
N GLY A 385 28.44 -23.89 7.15
CA GLY A 385 28.33 -24.62 8.42
C GLY A 385 27.10 -25.51 8.50
N GLU A 386 26.76 -25.96 9.71
CA GLU A 386 25.56 -26.78 9.98
C GLU A 386 24.30 -25.92 9.86
N ALA A 387 23.23 -26.48 9.28
CA ALA A 387 22.00 -25.75 8.99
C ALA A 387 21.36 -25.15 10.25
N GLU A 388 21.36 -25.89 11.35
CA GLU A 388 20.81 -25.44 12.64
C GLU A 388 21.60 -24.27 13.24
N ASP A 389 22.93 -24.29 13.14
CA ASP A 389 23.79 -23.23 13.69
C ASP A 389 23.65 -21.94 12.89
N VAL A 390 23.50 -22.05 11.58
CA VAL A 390 23.25 -20.90 10.69
C VAL A 390 21.88 -20.28 10.97
N VAL A 391 20.86 -21.09 11.24
CA VAL A 391 19.53 -20.60 11.65
C VAL A 391 19.60 -19.90 13.02
N LYS A 392 20.35 -20.45 13.98
CA LYS A 392 20.58 -19.78 15.27
C LYS A 392 21.28 -18.44 15.11
N ALA A 393 22.31 -18.37 14.26
CA ALA A 393 23.02 -17.14 13.95
C ALA A 393 22.13 -16.09 13.26
N TYR A 394 21.21 -16.53 12.39
CA TYR A 394 20.19 -15.66 11.82
C TYR A 394 19.22 -15.14 12.89
N LEU A 395 18.69 -16.02 13.75
CA LEU A 395 17.77 -15.65 14.83
C LEU A 395 18.39 -14.73 15.90
N SER A 396 19.71 -14.82 16.12
CA SER A 396 20.46 -13.91 17.00
C SER A 396 20.83 -12.57 16.34
N GLY A 397 20.62 -12.43 15.02
CA GLY A 397 20.96 -11.24 14.24
C GLY A 397 22.43 -11.14 13.82
N ASP A 398 23.20 -12.22 13.99
CA ASP A 398 24.62 -12.30 13.59
C ASP A 398 24.80 -12.51 12.07
N LEU A 399 23.70 -12.79 11.36
CA LEU A 399 23.67 -13.13 9.95
C LEU A 399 22.67 -12.19 9.24
N LYS A 400 23.15 -11.37 8.30
CA LYS A 400 22.38 -10.29 7.66
C LYS A 400 22.16 -10.55 6.16
N SER A 401 21.04 -10.07 5.63
CA SER A 401 20.70 -10.15 4.22
C SER A 401 21.71 -9.45 3.31
N THR A 402 21.92 -10.03 2.12
CA THR A 402 22.74 -9.43 1.07
C THR A 402 21.89 -8.46 0.25
N ASP A 403 22.04 -7.17 0.51
CA ASP A 403 21.64 -6.14 -0.45
C ASP A 403 22.47 -6.30 -1.74
N SER A 404 21.78 -6.23 -2.88
CA SER A 404 22.24 -6.47 -4.24
C SER A 404 23.72 -6.11 -4.52
N ILE A 405 24.53 -7.11 -4.84
CA ILE A 405 25.90 -6.93 -5.33
C ILE A 405 25.83 -6.28 -6.72
N CYS A 406 26.23 -5.01 -6.82
CA CYS A 406 26.55 -4.36 -8.09
C CYS A 406 27.73 -5.09 -8.76
N HIS A 407 27.50 -5.70 -9.92
CA HIS A 407 28.58 -6.21 -10.76
C HIS A 407 29.26 -5.05 -11.51
N GLU A 408 30.34 -4.50 -10.95
CA GLU A 408 31.38 -3.85 -11.76
C GLU A 408 32.18 -4.94 -12.48
N HIS A 409 31.89 -5.15 -13.77
CA HIS A 409 32.78 -5.90 -14.64
C HIS A 409 33.88 -4.97 -15.16
N GLN A 410 35.05 -5.02 -14.52
CA GLN A 410 36.31 -4.62 -15.17
C GLN A 410 36.66 -5.67 -16.22
N HIS A 411 36.49 -5.32 -17.50
CA HIS A 411 37.11 -6.06 -18.59
C HIS A 411 38.54 -5.55 -18.78
N GLU A 412 39.52 -6.33 -18.30
CA GLU A 412 40.88 -6.26 -18.81
C GLU A 412 40.88 -6.74 -20.26
N HIS A 413 41.20 -5.82 -21.18
CA HIS A 413 41.52 -6.14 -22.56
C HIS A 413 42.96 -6.64 -22.62
N ASP A 414 43.14 -7.93 -22.80
CA ASP A 414 44.39 -8.52 -23.30
C ASP A 414 44.04 -9.48 -24.44
N GLY A 415 44.54 -9.20 -25.64
CA GLY A 415 44.16 -9.96 -26.83
C GLY A 415 44.62 -9.33 -28.14
N SER A 416 45.93 -9.34 -28.35
CA SER A 416 46.62 -9.11 -29.61
C SER A 416 45.99 -9.88 -30.78
N CYS A 417 45.72 -9.19 -31.89
CA CYS A 417 45.40 -9.82 -33.17
C CYS A 417 46.60 -9.66 -34.11
N SER A 418 47.17 -10.80 -34.50
CA SER A 418 47.99 -10.98 -35.71
C SER A 418 47.14 -11.47 -36.86
#